data_AF-A0A183L2G8-F1
#
_entry.id   AF-A0A183L2G8-F1
#
_cell.length_a   1.000
_cell.length_b   1.000
_cell.length_c   1.000
_cell.angle_alpha   90.00
_cell.angle_beta   90.00
_cell.angle_gamma   90.00
#
_symmetry.space_group_name_H-M   'P 1'
#
loop_
_entity.id
_entity.type
_entity.pdbx_description
1 polymer ?
#
loop_
_entity_poly.entity_id
_entity_poly.type
_entity_poly.pdbx_seq_one_letter_code
_entity_poly.pdbx_strand_id
1 'polypeptide(L)'
;MAGRSRGYSTSAVNVARQLLQALNWSDLFDYTEIYPGSKTAHFKRFHELSGIDYADMLFFDDETRNIHEISKLGVQCHLVQHGITLNLLEDALRKFQQQRRIHEYLN
;
A
#
# COMPACT_ATOMS: atom_id res chain seq x y z
N MET A 1 -32.34 10.48 6.98
CA MET A 1 -31.39 9.60 7.69
C MET A 1 -29.99 9.95 7.25
N ALA A 2 -29.22 10.67 8.08
CA ALA A 2 -27.85 11.04 7.76
C ALA A 2 -26.92 9.87 8.14
N GLY A 3 -26.35 9.22 7.13
CA GLY A 3 -25.31 8.22 7.32
C GLY A 3 -24.11 8.87 8.00
N ARG A 4 -23.76 8.40 9.20
CA ARG A 4 -22.55 8.81 9.91
C ARG A 4 -21.34 8.37 9.08
N SER A 5 -20.70 9.29 8.37
CA SER A 5 -19.32 9.09 7.91
C SER A 5 -18.44 8.99 9.16
N ARG A 6 -17.91 7.80 9.43
CA ARG A 6 -16.86 7.63 10.44
C ARG A 6 -15.62 8.34 9.92
N GLY A 7 -15.47 9.62 10.27
CA GLY A 7 -14.25 10.37 10.02
C GLY A 7 -13.11 9.71 10.79
N TYR A 8 -12.15 9.11 10.09
CA TYR A 8 -10.86 8.83 10.71
C TYR A 8 -10.25 10.19 11.10
N SER A 9 -10.11 10.37 12.41
CA SER A 9 -9.77 11.65 13.04
C SER A 9 -8.29 11.99 12.83
N THR A 10 -7.97 13.28 12.71
CA THR A 10 -6.61 13.85 12.73
C THR A 10 -5.69 13.23 13.78
N SER A 11 -6.26 12.72 14.88
CA SER A 11 -5.53 11.98 15.91
C SER A 11 -4.84 10.71 15.40
N ALA A 12 -5.46 9.92 14.53
CA ALA A 12 -4.89 8.67 14.01
C ALA A 12 -3.66 8.93 13.12
N VAL A 13 -3.72 10.00 12.31
CA VAL A 13 -2.59 10.45 11.48
C VAL A 13 -1.41 10.84 12.36
N ASN A 14 -1.66 11.60 13.43
CA ASN A 14 -0.61 12.02 14.36
C ASN A 14 0.00 10.83 15.10
N VAL A 15 -0.82 9.88 15.55
CA VAL A 15 -0.34 8.65 16.21
C VAL A 15 0.53 7.83 15.27
N ALA A 16 0.13 7.65 14.01
CA ALA A 16 0.94 6.94 13.03
C ALA A 16 2.33 7.59 12.85
N ARG A 17 2.38 8.92 12.72
CA ARG A 17 3.65 9.66 12.61
C ARG A 17 4.51 9.52 13.87
N GLN A 18 3.91 9.60 15.05
CA GLN A 18 4.62 9.41 16.32
C GLN A 18 5.20 8.00 16.46
N LEU A 19 4.48 6.97 16.02
CA LEU A 19 4.98 5.59 16.03
C LEU A 19 6.17 5.40 15.09
N LEU A 20 6.12 5.96 13.88
CA LEU A 20 7.26 5.94 12.95
C LEU A 20 8.51 6.60 13.54
N GLN A 21 8.34 7.70 14.28
CA GLN A 21 9.43 8.36 14.96
C GLN A 21 9.95 7.53 16.15
N ALA A 22 9.06 7.05 17.01
CA ALA A 22 9.43 6.32 18.22
C ALA A 22 10.15 4.99 17.91
N LEU A 23 9.84 4.37 16.77
CA LEU A 23 10.48 3.14 16.31
C LEU A 23 11.76 3.39 15.48
N ASN A 24 12.12 4.65 15.21
CA ASN A 24 13.18 5.05 14.28
C ASN A 24 12.99 4.45 12.87
N TRP A 25 11.74 4.36 12.42
CA TRP A 25 11.39 3.82 11.10
C TRP A 25 11.21 4.89 10.04
N SER A 26 11.31 6.17 10.42
CA SER A 26 11.09 7.28 9.49
C SER A 26 12.03 7.22 8.28
N ASP A 27 13.29 6.79 8.49
CA ASP A 27 14.31 6.69 7.44
C ASP A 27 14.17 5.41 6.58
N LEU A 28 13.23 4.51 6.89
CA LEU A 28 12.94 3.33 6.06
C LEU A 28 12.00 3.65 4.90
N PHE A 29 11.37 4.84 4.88
CA PHE A 29 10.34 5.20 3.92
C PHE A 29 10.71 6.49 3.18
N ASP A 30 11.03 6.40 1.89
CA ASP A 30 11.28 7.59 1.05
C ASP A 30 10.03 8.48 0.89
N TYR A 31 8.84 7.87 0.89
CA TYR A 31 7.55 8.53 0.70
C TYR A 31 6.52 8.05 1.72
N THR A 32 5.71 8.97 2.28
CA THR A 32 4.66 8.64 3.27
C THR A 32 3.34 9.35 2.99
N GLU A 33 2.33 8.59 2.58
CA GLU A 33 0.97 9.09 2.33
C GLU A 33 0.03 8.68 3.47
N ILE A 34 0.02 9.48 4.55
CA ILE A 34 -0.78 9.23 5.77
C ILE A 34 -1.80 10.35 5.97
N TYR A 35 -3.01 10.15 5.46
CA TYR A 35 -4.16 11.02 5.64
C TYR A 35 -5.46 10.25 5.32
N PRO A 36 -6.64 10.74 5.75
CA PRO A 36 -7.91 10.16 5.36
C PRO A 36 -8.18 10.36 3.86
N GLY A 37 -8.56 9.32 3.14
CA GLY A 37 -8.83 9.39 1.71
C GLY A 37 -8.99 8.01 1.08
N SER A 38 -9.17 7.97 -0.25
CA SER A 38 -9.14 6.71 -0.99
C SER A 38 -7.69 6.28 -1.22
N LYS A 39 -7.43 4.97 -1.19
CA LYS A 39 -6.08 4.46 -1.48
C LYS A 39 -5.65 4.80 -2.90
N THR A 40 -6.59 4.92 -3.84
CA THR A 40 -6.30 5.39 -5.21
C THR A 40 -5.60 6.75 -5.21
N ALA A 41 -6.04 7.70 -4.36
CA ALA A 41 -5.40 9.00 -4.26
C ALA A 41 -3.96 8.90 -3.71
N HIS A 42 -3.73 8.02 -2.73
CA HIS A 42 -2.41 7.77 -2.18
C HIS A 42 -1.47 7.13 -3.23
N PHE A 43 -1.95 6.11 -3.95
CA PHE A 43 -1.18 5.45 -5.02
C PHE A 43 -0.86 6.39 -6.17
N LYS A 44 -1.79 7.28 -6.55
CA LYS A 44 -1.50 8.33 -7.52
C LYS A 44 -0.34 9.21 -7.07
N ARG A 45 -0.32 9.61 -5.79
CA ARG A 45 0.76 10.42 -5.24
C ARG A 45 2.09 9.66 -5.19
N PHE A 46 2.07 8.38 -4.83
CA PHE A 46 3.28 7.54 -4.89
C PHE A 46 3.82 7.42 -6.32
N HIS A 47 2.97 7.23 -7.32
CA HIS A 47 3.38 7.20 -8.72
C HIS A 47 3.98 8.55 -9.16
N GLU A 48 3.34 9.68 -8.81
CA GLU A 48 3.87 11.02 -9.11
C GLU A 48 5.24 11.30 -8.47
N LEU A 49 5.44 10.87 -7.22
CA LEU A 49 6.68 11.12 -6.47
C LEU A 49 7.82 10.18 -6.88
N SER A 50 7.52 8.89 -7.09
CA SER A 50 8.52 7.86 -7.36
C SER A 50 8.82 7.66 -8.85
N GLY A 51 7.88 7.98 -9.74
CA GLY A 51 7.96 7.64 -11.16
C GLY A 51 7.84 6.16 -11.47
N ILE A 52 7.51 5.31 -10.47
CA ILE A 52 7.39 3.86 -10.63
C ILE A 52 6.01 3.54 -11.23
N ASP A 53 5.96 2.67 -12.23
CA ASP A 53 4.69 2.20 -12.80
C ASP A 53 3.92 1.33 -11.81
N TYR A 54 2.59 1.37 -11.85
CA TYR A 54 1.76 0.59 -10.93
C TYR A 54 2.02 -0.93 -11.03
N ALA A 55 2.33 -1.42 -12.24
CA ALA A 55 2.69 -2.82 -12.47
C ALA A 55 3.97 -3.23 -11.71
N ASP A 56 4.80 -2.26 -11.35
CA ASP A 56 6.03 -2.45 -10.59
C ASP A 56 5.88 -2.18 -9.08
N MET A 57 4.64 -2.20 -8.57
CA MET A 57 4.35 -2.00 -7.14
C MET A 57 3.75 -3.25 -6.47
N LEU A 58 4.11 -3.42 -5.20
CA LEU A 58 3.50 -4.38 -4.26
C LEU A 58 2.71 -3.64 -3.19
N PHE A 59 1.53 -4.16 -2.85
CA PHE A 59 0.68 -3.57 -1.82
C PHE A 59 0.17 -4.62 -0.82
N PHE A 60 0.32 -4.32 0.47
CA PHE A 60 -0.18 -5.15 1.57
C PHE A 60 -1.18 -4.33 2.39
N ASP A 61 -2.40 -4.85 2.57
CA ASP A 61 -3.45 -4.17 3.33
C ASP A 61 -4.41 -5.22 3.91
N ASP A 62 -4.98 -4.95 5.08
CA ASP A 62 -5.90 -5.86 5.77
C ASP A 62 -7.35 -5.64 5.34
N GLU A 63 -7.65 -4.59 4.58
CA GLU A 63 -9.00 -4.29 4.10
C GLU A 63 -9.20 -4.74 2.63
N THR A 64 -10.03 -5.77 2.43
CA THR A 64 -10.39 -6.31 1.11
C THR A 64 -10.84 -5.26 0.11
N ARG A 65 -11.51 -4.19 0.56
CA ARG A 65 -11.95 -3.08 -0.28
C ARG A 65 -10.76 -2.34 -0.90
N ASN A 66 -9.71 -2.08 -0.12
CA ASN A 66 -8.49 -1.42 -0.59
C ASN A 66 -7.76 -2.32 -1.60
N ILE A 67 -7.66 -3.63 -1.31
CA ILE A 67 -7.08 -4.62 -2.23
C ILE A 67 -7.82 -4.64 -3.58
N HIS A 68 -9.14 -4.66 -3.57
CA HIS A 68 -9.94 -4.64 -4.79
C HIS A 68 -9.83 -3.32 -5.56
N GLU A 69 -9.78 -2.20 -4.85
CA GLU A 69 -9.62 -0.88 -5.47
C GLU A 69 -8.27 -0.73 -6.17
N ILE A 70 -7.18 -1.10 -5.48
CA ILE A 70 -5.81 -0.88 -5.95
C ILE A 70 -5.36 -1.90 -7.01
N SER A 71 -5.85 -3.14 -6.96
CA SER A 71 -5.53 -4.14 -7.99
C SER A 71 -5.98 -3.73 -9.40
N LYS A 72 -7.00 -2.87 -9.52
CA LYS A 72 -7.45 -2.31 -10.82
C LYS A 72 -6.43 -1.39 -11.48
N LEU A 73 -5.48 -0.85 -10.72
CA LEU A 73 -4.40 -0.02 -11.25
C LEU A 73 -3.25 -0.85 -11.82
N GLY A 74 -3.26 -2.18 -11.65
CA GLY A 74 -2.17 -3.08 -12.05
C GLY A 74 -1.18 -3.42 -10.93
N VAL A 75 -1.38 -2.86 -9.73
CA VAL A 75 -0.57 -3.15 -8.53
C VAL A 75 -0.80 -4.57 -8.05
N GLN A 76 0.26 -5.30 -7.73
CA GLN A 76 0.13 -6.63 -7.12
C GLN A 76 -0.22 -6.51 -5.64
N CYS A 77 -1.45 -6.89 -5.29
CA CYS A 77 -2.00 -6.69 -3.95
C CYS A 77 -2.09 -8.01 -3.14
N HIS A 78 -1.83 -7.93 -1.84
CA HIS A 78 -1.89 -9.06 -0.89
C HIS A 78 -2.73 -8.68 0.34
N LEU A 79 -3.81 -9.42 0.59
CA LEU A 79 -4.66 -9.24 1.77
C LEU A 79 -3.97 -9.82 3.01
N VAL A 80 -3.83 -9.02 4.08
CA VAL A 80 -3.07 -9.42 5.29
C VAL A 80 -3.90 -9.36 6.57
N GLN A 81 -4.51 -10.48 6.97
CA GLN A 81 -5.43 -10.51 8.12
C GLN A 81 -4.73 -10.43 9.50
N HIS A 82 -3.45 -10.79 9.58
CA HIS A 82 -2.71 -10.91 10.84
C HIS A 82 -1.36 -10.19 10.80
N GLY A 83 -1.28 -9.11 10.03
CA GLY A 83 -0.05 -8.37 9.81
C GLY A 83 0.90 -9.04 8.82
N ILE A 84 2.05 -8.40 8.61
CA ILE A 84 3.06 -8.84 7.66
C ILE A 84 4.08 -9.72 8.38
N THR A 85 4.39 -10.87 7.78
CA THR A 85 5.46 -11.78 8.22
C THR A 85 6.55 -11.87 7.14
N LEU A 86 7.74 -12.32 7.52
CA LEU A 86 8.83 -12.52 6.56
C LEU A 86 8.44 -13.53 5.47
N ASN A 87 7.82 -14.66 5.84
CA ASN A 87 7.38 -15.66 4.86
C ASN A 87 6.39 -15.08 3.85
N LEU A 88 5.44 -14.26 4.32
CA LEU A 88 4.49 -13.57 3.44
C LEU A 88 5.21 -12.63 2.48
N LEU A 89 6.14 -11.82 2.99
CA LEU A 89 6.90 -10.86 2.18
C LEU A 89 7.72 -11.59 1.11
N GLU A 90 8.42 -12.66 1.49
CA GLU A 90 9.19 -13.46 0.55
C GLU A 90 8.31 -14.10 -0.54
N ASP A 91 7.15 -14.65 -0.17
CA ASP A 91 6.20 -15.22 -1.13
C ASP A 91 5.65 -14.17 -2.09
N ALA A 92 5.37 -12.97 -1.58
CA ALA A 92 4.92 -11.85 -2.39
C ALA A 92 5.98 -11.42 -3.41
N LEU A 93 7.24 -11.29 -2.98
CA LEU A 93 8.37 -10.96 -3.85
C LEU A 93 8.63 -12.04 -4.91
N ARG A 94 8.55 -13.33 -4.53
CA ARG A 94 8.66 -14.45 -5.48
C ARG A 94 7.59 -14.38 -6.58
N LYS A 95 6.33 -14.15 -6.19
CA LYS A 95 5.20 -14.00 -7.13
C LYS A 95 5.37 -12.78 -8.03
N PHE A 96 5.84 -11.66 -7.48
CA PHE A 96 6.09 -10.43 -8.22
C PHE A 96 7.14 -10.62 -9.31
N GLN A 97 8.27 -11.23 -8.95
CA GLN A 97 9.30 -11.56 -9.93
C GLN A 97 8.79 -12.50 -11.02
N GLN A 98 7.97 -13.49 -10.68
CA GLN A 98 7.38 -14.40 -11.67
C GLN A 98 6.43 -13.67 -12.64
N GLN A 99 5.57 -12.79 -12.13
CA GLN A 99 4.63 -12.01 -12.95
C GLN A 99 5.38 -11.07 -13.90
N ARG A 100 6.41 -10.38 -13.41
CA ARG A 100 7.25 -9.51 -14.26
C ARG A 100 7.90 -10.27 -15.40
N ARG A 101 8.49 -11.44 -15.11
CA ARG A 101 9.10 -12.29 -16.15
C ARG A 101 8.08 -12.66 -17.22
N ILE A 102 6.87 -13.04 -16.85
CA ILE A 102 5.81 -13.37 -17.81
C ILE A 102 5.46 -12.14 -18.67
N HIS A 103 5.33 -10.96 -18.07
CA HIS A 103 5.04 -9.73 -18.79
C HIS A 103 6.15 -9.35 -19.78
N GLU A 104 7.42 -9.51 -19.39
CA GLU A 104 8.58 -9.30 -20.27
C GLU A 104 8.62 -10.30 -21.45
N TYR A 105 8.12 -11.53 -21.29
CA TYR A 105 8.07 -12.52 -22.38
C TYR A 105 6.89 -12.33 -23.35
N LEU A 106 5.82 -11.65 -22.92
CA LEU A 106 4.59 -11.50 -23.70
C LEU A 106 4.48 -10.15 -24.45
N ASN A 107 5.41 -9.22 -24.21
CA ASN A 107 5.53 -7.93 -24.89
C ASN A 107 6.83 -7.83 -25.68
#